data_AF-A0A1V9ZLY1-F1
#
_entry.id   AF-A0A1V9ZLY1-F1
#
_cell.length_a   1.000
_cell.length_b   1.000
_cell.length_c   1.000
_cell.angle_alpha   90.00
_cell.angle_beta   90.00
_cell.angle_gamma   90.00
#
_symmetry.space_group_name_H-M   'P 1'
#
loop_
_entity.id
_entity.type
_entity.pdbx_description
1 polymer ?
#
loop_
_entity_poly.entity_id
_entity_poly.type
_entity_poly.pdbx_seq_one_letter_code
_entity_poly.pdbx_strand_id
1 'polypeptide(L)'
;MGKKEFQPMSPHFWSADEHARFLDALEKVGPCAPSGAVWGLMADHIGTRTYKDVQLHANRYFLQLQMINTQKRKELQAMQSIDSLWTREEDALFEELLGAASSGTYYNWTAIAARFQAKSAKAVRDRYMKLIYDVAAIENGHHVTIHFGGAPSLDDDGVVYDCCSTLTPEEEDVLMEALEESKVPAHATSNALAVVASAVVALTNHTSKQPPTRQQLKFSKDDAKCAIMKAVAMETTDTGAVLGCLHASLRLREDSAPTPSQHDFAGYARYQDHKTKEESVHRSIDMDVYAVL
;
A
#
# COMPACT_ATOMS: atom_id res chain seq x y z
N MET A 1 -0.40 -20.98 -2.19
CA MET A 1 0.85 -20.34 -1.71
C MET A 1 1.67 -19.91 -2.92
N GLY A 2 1.37 -18.73 -3.46
CA GLY A 2 2.17 -18.12 -4.53
C GLY A 2 3.19 -17.19 -3.88
N LYS A 3 4.44 -17.63 -3.75
CA LYS A 3 5.53 -16.71 -3.44
C LYS A 3 5.65 -15.78 -4.65
N LYS A 4 5.52 -14.46 -4.44
CA LYS A 4 5.84 -13.47 -5.49
C LYS A 4 7.31 -13.68 -5.85
N GLU A 5 7.54 -14.34 -6.97
CA GLU A 5 8.84 -14.36 -7.63
C GLU A 5 9.14 -12.93 -8.05
N PHE A 6 9.98 -12.25 -7.29
CA PHE A 6 10.75 -11.14 -7.82
C PHE A 6 11.42 -11.69 -9.07
N GLN A 7 11.18 -11.11 -10.24
CA GLN A 7 11.99 -11.40 -11.42
C GLN A 7 13.18 -10.44 -11.42
N PRO A 8 14.36 -10.78 -10.85
CA PRO A 8 15.58 -10.09 -11.17
C PRO A 8 16.11 -10.69 -12.46
N MET A 9 15.52 -10.34 -13.59
CA MET A 9 16.10 -10.71 -14.86
C MET A 9 16.50 -9.43 -15.57
N SER A 10 17.81 -9.26 -15.74
CA SER A 10 18.30 -8.83 -17.04
C SER A 10 18.14 -10.05 -17.96
N PRO A 11 16.98 -10.21 -18.64
CA PRO A 11 16.52 -11.49 -19.18
C PRO A 11 17.26 -11.93 -20.44
N HIS A 12 18.36 -11.26 -20.77
CA HIS A 12 19.08 -11.47 -22.03
C HIS A 12 20.48 -12.06 -21.85
N PHE A 13 20.97 -12.32 -20.62
CA PHE A 13 22.32 -12.90 -20.47
C PHE A 13 22.48 -14.00 -19.41
N TRP A 14 21.68 -14.05 -18.33
CA TRP A 14 21.76 -15.09 -17.29
C TRP A 14 20.39 -15.74 -17.08
N SER A 15 20.33 -17.07 -17.06
CA SER A 15 19.14 -17.84 -16.70
C SER A 15 18.91 -17.88 -15.18
N ALA A 16 17.68 -18.19 -14.74
CA ALA A 16 17.35 -18.34 -13.33
C ALA A 16 18.24 -19.38 -12.63
N ASP A 17 18.48 -20.52 -13.30
CA ASP A 17 19.33 -21.60 -12.78
C ASP A 17 20.80 -21.17 -12.63
N GLU A 18 21.34 -20.44 -13.61
CA GLU A 18 22.70 -19.91 -13.53
C GLU A 18 22.84 -18.87 -12.42
N HIS A 19 21.83 -18.01 -12.26
CA HIS A 19 21.83 -17.04 -11.18
C HIS A 19 21.73 -17.73 -9.81
N ALA A 20 20.93 -18.78 -9.67
CA ALA A 20 20.85 -19.57 -8.44
C ALA A 20 22.20 -20.22 -8.10
N ARG A 21 22.88 -20.83 -9.08
CA ARG A 21 24.24 -21.38 -8.90
C ARG A 21 25.26 -20.29 -8.54
N PHE A 22 25.12 -19.09 -9.11
CA PHE A 22 25.95 -17.94 -8.76
C PHE A 22 25.77 -17.50 -7.31
N LEU A 23 24.53 -17.44 -6.80
CA LEU A 23 24.26 -17.09 -5.40
C LEU A 23 24.79 -18.16 -4.43
N ASP A 24 24.61 -19.45 -4.75
CA ASP A 24 25.16 -20.57 -3.97
C ASP A 24 26.71 -20.53 -3.96
N ALA A 25 27.33 -20.19 -5.08
CA ALA A 25 28.78 -19.99 -5.14
C ALA A 25 29.25 -18.80 -4.27
N LEU A 26 28.52 -17.68 -4.29
CA LEU A 26 28.81 -16.52 -3.42
C LEU A 26 28.71 -16.87 -1.93
N GLU A 27 27.68 -17.62 -1.54
CA GLU A 27 27.49 -18.05 -0.15
C GLU A 27 28.65 -18.96 0.31
N LYS A 28 29.07 -19.90 -0.53
CA LYS A 28 30.19 -20.82 -0.25
C LYS A 28 31.54 -20.14 -0.14
N VAL A 29 31.79 -19.12 -0.97
CA VAL A 29 33.04 -18.33 -0.94
C VAL A 29 33.09 -17.44 0.30
N GLY A 30 31.95 -16.95 0.77
CA GLY A 30 31.85 -16.05 1.91
C GLY A 30 32.48 -14.66 1.64
N PRO A 31 32.72 -13.85 2.69
CA PRO A 31 33.16 -12.46 2.57
C PRO A 31 34.65 -12.28 2.15
N CYS A 32 35.23 -13.24 1.44
CA CYS A 32 36.63 -13.16 1.01
C CYS A 32 36.83 -12.09 -0.06
N ALA A 33 37.99 -11.43 -0.06
CA ALA A 33 38.33 -10.45 -1.08
C ALA A 33 38.35 -11.12 -2.47
N PRO A 34 37.64 -10.56 -3.46
CA PRO A 34 37.52 -11.19 -4.77
C PRO A 34 38.90 -11.28 -5.44
N SER A 35 39.34 -12.50 -5.70
CA SER A 35 40.57 -12.79 -6.45
C SER A 35 40.24 -13.55 -7.74
N GLY A 36 41.14 -13.52 -8.72
CA GLY A 36 40.96 -14.28 -9.97
C GLY A 36 40.71 -15.78 -9.74
N ALA A 37 41.34 -16.36 -8.71
CA ALA A 37 41.13 -17.76 -8.32
C ALA A 37 39.72 -18.01 -7.76
N VAL A 38 39.19 -17.08 -6.96
CA VAL A 38 37.82 -17.15 -6.44
C VAL A 38 36.80 -17.08 -7.58
N TRP A 39 36.99 -16.17 -8.54
CA TRP A 39 36.11 -16.08 -9.71
C TRP A 39 36.17 -17.32 -10.60
N GLY A 40 37.35 -17.94 -10.70
CA GLY A 40 37.53 -19.24 -11.37
C GLY A 40 36.70 -20.34 -10.70
N LEU A 41 36.82 -20.48 -9.38
CA LEU A 41 36.05 -21.47 -8.61
C LEU A 41 34.53 -21.26 -8.76
N MET A 42 34.08 -20.01 -8.74
CA MET A 42 32.67 -19.70 -8.96
C MET A 42 32.22 -20.04 -10.39
N ALA A 43 33.05 -19.78 -11.40
CA ALA A 43 32.78 -20.14 -12.78
C ALA A 43 32.66 -21.66 -12.97
N ASP A 44 33.57 -22.42 -12.36
CA ASP A 44 33.53 -23.89 -12.37
C ASP A 44 32.25 -24.43 -11.72
N HIS A 45 31.80 -23.81 -10.63
CA HIS A 45 30.56 -24.17 -9.95
C HIS A 45 29.30 -23.85 -10.78
N ILE A 46 29.31 -22.73 -11.51
CA ILE A 46 28.20 -22.32 -12.38
C ILE A 46 28.15 -23.19 -13.65
N GLY A 47 29.33 -23.61 -14.14
CA GLY A 47 29.55 -24.58 -15.23
C GLY A 47 29.37 -24.03 -16.66
N THR A 48 28.58 -22.97 -16.83
CA THR A 48 28.21 -22.43 -18.17
C THR A 48 28.81 -21.05 -18.47
N ARG A 49 29.59 -20.47 -17.55
CA ARG A 49 30.07 -19.07 -17.62
C ARG A 49 31.56 -19.00 -17.37
N THR A 50 32.25 -18.06 -18.01
CA THR A 50 33.68 -17.82 -17.75
C THR A 50 33.86 -16.97 -16.50
N TYR A 51 35.05 -17.01 -15.88
CA TYR A 51 35.33 -16.17 -14.70
C TYR A 51 35.10 -14.66 -14.98
N LYS A 52 35.33 -14.19 -16.22
CA LYS A 52 35.07 -12.80 -16.62
C LYS A 52 33.57 -12.49 -16.66
N ASP A 53 32.76 -13.43 -17.13
CA ASP A 53 31.30 -13.29 -17.12
C ASP A 53 30.76 -13.24 -15.70
N VAL A 54 31.28 -14.11 -14.81
CA VAL A 54 30.95 -14.14 -13.39
C VAL A 54 31.31 -12.81 -12.73
N GLN A 55 32.51 -12.29 -12.99
CA GLN A 55 32.96 -11.01 -12.44
C GLN A 55 32.08 -9.84 -12.95
N LEU A 56 31.74 -9.81 -14.24
CA LEU A 56 30.85 -8.78 -14.80
C LEU A 56 29.44 -8.87 -14.20
N HIS A 57 28.91 -10.09 -14.05
CA HIS A 57 27.60 -10.31 -13.43
C HIS A 57 27.58 -9.89 -11.98
N ALA A 58 28.62 -10.24 -11.21
CA ALA A 58 28.78 -9.80 -9.84
C ALA A 58 28.78 -8.27 -9.72
N ASN A 59 29.57 -7.57 -10.53
CA ASN A 59 29.60 -6.11 -10.53
C ASN A 59 28.22 -5.48 -10.80
N ARG A 60 27.50 -5.99 -11.80
CA ARG A 60 26.13 -5.51 -12.12
C ARG A 60 25.14 -5.83 -11.00
N TYR A 61 25.19 -7.05 -10.48
CA TYR A 61 24.34 -7.51 -9.39
C TYR A 61 24.55 -6.66 -8.13
N PHE A 62 25.79 -6.39 -7.73
CA PHE A 62 26.09 -5.56 -6.56
C PHE A 62 25.66 -4.10 -6.75
N LEU A 63 25.88 -3.51 -7.92
CA LEU A 63 25.37 -2.16 -8.22
C LEU A 63 23.84 -2.11 -8.16
N GLN A 64 23.17 -3.10 -8.75
CA GLN A 64 21.72 -3.19 -8.71
C GLN A 64 21.19 -3.39 -7.28
N LEU A 65 21.81 -4.27 -6.49
CA LEU A 65 21.51 -4.43 -5.07
C LEU A 65 21.70 -3.11 -4.31
N GLN A 66 22.79 -2.39 -4.57
CA GLN A 66 23.04 -1.09 -3.93
C GLN A 66 21.96 -0.06 -4.27
N MET A 67 21.52 -0.01 -5.54
CA MET A 67 20.43 0.86 -5.97
C MET A 67 19.12 0.49 -5.28
N ILE A 68 18.74 -0.79 -5.30
CA ILE A 68 17.51 -1.29 -4.66
C ILE A 68 17.55 -1.04 -3.14
N ASN A 69 18.65 -1.37 -2.47
CA ASN A 69 18.78 -1.15 -1.02
C ASN A 69 18.76 0.33 -0.65
N THR A 70 19.35 1.19 -1.49
CA THR A 70 19.28 2.65 -1.28
C THR A 70 17.86 3.15 -1.45
N GLN A 71 17.14 2.68 -2.47
CA GLN A 71 15.73 3.04 -2.66
C GLN A 71 14.87 2.58 -1.48
N LYS A 72 15.03 1.33 -1.03
CA LYS A 72 14.32 0.80 0.15
C LYS A 72 14.57 1.62 1.41
N ARG A 73 15.82 2.06 1.65
CA ARG A 73 16.15 2.93 2.80
C ARG A 73 15.45 4.29 2.70
N LYS A 74 15.41 4.89 1.51
CA LYS A 74 14.71 6.17 1.30
C LYS A 74 13.21 6.03 1.51
N GLU A 75 12.62 4.96 0.99
CA GLU A 75 11.20 4.64 1.19
C GLU A 75 10.88 4.45 2.67
N LEU A 76 11.68 3.65 3.39
CA LEU A 76 11.54 3.47 4.84
C LEU A 76 11.63 4.82 5.58
N GLN A 77 12.62 5.64 5.25
CA GLN A 77 12.80 6.96 5.86
C GLN A 77 11.61 7.89 5.58
N ALA A 78 11.09 7.89 4.36
CA ALA A 78 9.91 8.67 3.99
C ALA A 78 8.68 8.21 4.79
N MET A 79 8.44 6.90 4.90
CA MET A 79 7.34 6.33 5.67
C MET A 79 7.47 6.66 7.17
N GLN A 80 8.68 6.56 7.74
CA GLN A 80 8.93 6.96 9.13
C GLN A 80 8.72 8.46 9.37
N SER A 81 9.02 9.29 8.38
CA SER A 81 8.77 10.73 8.49
C SER A 81 7.29 11.08 8.56
N ILE A 82 6.39 10.22 8.03
CA ILE A 82 4.95 10.39 8.21
C ILE A 82 4.55 10.14 9.67
N ASP A 83 5.09 9.11 10.32
CA ASP A 83 4.76 8.81 11.73
C ASP A 83 5.08 9.99 12.65
N SER A 84 6.21 10.67 12.41
CA SER A 84 6.64 11.78 13.26
C SER A 84 5.79 13.04 13.09
N LEU A 85 4.93 13.11 12.07
CA LEU A 85 3.97 14.20 11.93
C LEU A 85 2.77 14.02 12.86
N TRP A 86 2.47 12.82 13.34
CA TRP A 86 1.23 12.55 14.08
C TRP A 86 1.48 12.44 15.58
N THR A 87 0.52 12.88 16.39
CA THR A 87 0.46 12.48 17.80
C THR A 87 -0.38 11.22 17.97
N ARG A 88 -0.28 10.60 19.14
CA ARG A 88 -1.09 9.41 19.46
C ARG A 88 -2.59 9.73 19.47
N GLU A 89 -2.95 10.92 19.94
CA GLU A 89 -4.33 11.39 20.01
C GLU A 89 -4.88 11.68 18.62
N GLU A 90 -4.08 12.31 17.75
CA GLU A 90 -4.43 12.51 16.34
C GLU A 90 -4.62 11.18 15.62
N ASP A 91 -3.73 10.21 15.87
CA ASP A 91 -3.78 8.89 15.26
C ASP A 91 -5.01 8.09 15.71
N ALA A 92 -5.34 8.13 17.00
CA ALA A 92 -6.55 7.49 17.53
C ALA A 92 -7.83 8.07 16.90
N LEU A 93 -7.90 9.40 16.76
CA LEU A 93 -9.01 10.06 16.08
C LEU A 93 -9.05 9.68 14.60
N PHE A 94 -7.90 9.59 13.93
CA PHE A 94 -7.81 9.17 12.55
C PHE A 94 -8.36 7.75 12.33
N GLU A 95 -7.98 6.79 13.17
CA GLU A 95 -8.49 5.42 13.12
C GLU A 95 -10.01 5.35 13.36
N GLU A 96 -10.53 6.13 14.32
CA GLU A 96 -11.97 6.23 14.56
C GLU A 96 -12.72 6.76 13.32
N LEU A 97 -12.20 7.82 12.70
CA LEU A 97 -12.80 8.41 11.51
C LEU A 97 -12.74 7.48 10.30
N LEU A 98 -11.66 6.71 10.13
CA LEU A 98 -11.59 5.66 9.11
C LEU A 98 -12.63 4.57 9.37
N GLY A 99 -12.78 4.13 10.62
CA GLY A 99 -13.80 3.16 11.02
C GLY A 99 -15.22 3.62 10.69
N ALA A 100 -15.55 4.88 10.96
CA ALA A 100 -16.84 5.47 10.60
C ALA A 100 -17.03 5.65 9.08
N ALA A 101 -15.96 5.96 8.35
CA ALA A 101 -15.99 6.14 6.90
C ALA A 101 -15.98 4.81 6.11
N SER A 102 -15.67 3.68 6.76
CA SER A 102 -15.55 2.35 6.15
C SER A 102 -16.82 1.86 5.42
N SER A 103 -17.98 2.41 5.75
CA SER A 103 -19.25 2.08 5.08
C SER A 103 -19.43 2.79 3.72
N GLY A 104 -18.55 3.74 3.39
CA GLY A 104 -18.56 4.49 2.13
C GLY A 104 -17.84 3.79 0.98
N THR A 105 -18.16 4.20 -0.25
CA THR A 105 -17.50 3.69 -1.46
C THR A 105 -16.13 4.34 -1.73
N TYR A 106 -15.83 5.45 -1.07
CA TYR A 106 -14.57 6.17 -1.14
C TYR A 106 -14.28 6.87 0.19
N TYR A 107 -13.01 7.16 0.46
CA TYR A 107 -12.63 8.01 1.60
C TYR A 107 -12.64 9.47 1.18
N ASN A 108 -13.44 10.28 1.89
CA ASN A 108 -13.48 11.72 1.71
C ASN A 108 -12.39 12.38 2.59
N TRP A 109 -11.17 12.50 2.06
CA TRP A 109 -10.02 13.00 2.82
C TRP A 109 -10.21 14.44 3.30
N THR A 110 -10.91 15.30 2.57
CA THR A 110 -11.20 16.68 3.00
C THR A 110 -12.17 16.70 4.18
N ALA A 111 -13.19 15.84 4.18
CA ALA A 111 -14.11 15.71 5.31
C ALA A 111 -13.44 15.14 6.57
N ILE A 112 -12.49 14.21 6.39
CA ILE A 112 -11.69 13.67 7.51
C ILE A 112 -10.72 14.74 8.02
N ALA A 113 -10.01 15.44 7.13
CA ALA A 113 -9.08 16.51 7.49
C ALA A 113 -9.75 17.66 8.24
N ALA A 114 -11.02 17.97 7.92
CA ALA A 114 -11.80 18.98 8.65
C ALA A 114 -12.01 18.68 10.15
N ARG A 115 -11.71 17.46 10.61
CA ARG A 115 -11.73 17.07 12.03
C ARG A 115 -10.41 17.36 12.75
N PHE A 116 -9.36 17.70 12.02
CA PHE A 116 -8.04 18.03 12.54
C PHE A 116 -7.81 19.53 12.45
N GLN A 117 -7.12 20.10 13.44
CA GLN A 117 -6.83 21.54 13.46
C GLN A 117 -5.67 21.90 12.51
N ALA A 118 -4.73 20.98 12.29
CA ALA A 118 -3.46 21.26 11.62
C ALA A 118 -3.04 20.17 10.59
N LYS A 119 -3.98 19.38 10.07
CA LYS A 119 -3.72 18.37 9.04
C LYS A 119 -4.51 18.67 7.78
N SER A 120 -3.82 18.71 6.65
CA SER A 120 -4.45 18.81 5.33
C SER A 120 -5.03 17.46 4.87
N ALA A 121 -5.89 17.49 3.84
CA ALA A 121 -6.41 16.28 3.22
C ALA A 121 -5.29 15.36 2.71
N LYS A 122 -4.20 15.97 2.20
CA LYS A 122 -2.99 15.25 1.81
C LYS A 122 -2.33 14.57 3.00
N ALA A 123 -2.14 15.26 4.12
CA ALA A 123 -1.52 14.67 5.32
C ALA A 123 -2.32 13.48 5.86
N VAL A 124 -3.65 13.57 5.86
CA VAL A 124 -4.55 12.46 6.23
C VAL A 124 -4.40 11.29 5.27
N ARG A 125 -4.36 11.54 3.95
CA ARG A 125 -4.13 10.49 2.96
C ARG A 125 -2.76 9.83 3.12
N ASP A 126 -1.72 10.62 3.33
CA ASP A 126 -0.36 10.09 3.53
C ASP A 126 -0.30 9.22 4.79
N ARG A 127 -1.03 9.58 5.85
CA ARG A 127 -1.20 8.73 7.04
C ARG A 127 -1.87 7.40 6.71
N TYR A 128 -2.92 7.41 5.89
CA TYR A 128 -3.56 6.19 5.41
C TYR A 128 -2.60 5.33 4.58
N MET A 129 -1.80 5.93 3.69
CA MET A 129 -0.78 5.21 2.91
C MET A 129 0.27 4.55 3.81
N LYS A 130 0.70 5.24 4.88
CA LYS A 130 1.60 4.66 5.89
C LYS A 130 0.96 3.48 6.62
N LEU A 131 -0.32 3.58 6.98
CA LEU A 131 -1.06 2.46 7.60
C LEU A 131 -1.09 1.24 6.67
N ILE A 132 -1.39 1.42 5.38
CA ILE A 132 -1.33 0.32 4.40
C ILE A 132 0.08 -0.28 4.31
N TYR A 133 1.11 0.57 4.25
CA TYR A 133 2.50 0.14 4.22
C TYR A 133 2.84 -0.76 5.42
N ASP A 134 2.41 -0.35 6.61
CA ASP A 134 2.61 -1.10 7.85
C ASP A 134 1.84 -2.42 7.86
N VAL A 135 0.58 -2.44 7.41
CA VAL A 135 -0.19 -3.69 7.27
C VAL A 135 0.52 -4.66 6.33
N ALA A 136 0.99 -4.20 5.16
CA ALA A 136 1.74 -5.03 4.24
C ALA A 136 3.06 -5.53 4.85
N ALA A 137 3.74 -4.72 5.66
CA ALA A 137 4.95 -5.13 6.36
C ALA A 137 4.64 -6.26 7.37
N ILE A 138 3.56 -6.12 8.15
CA ILE A 138 3.08 -7.11 9.13
C ILE A 138 2.69 -8.42 8.45
N GLU A 139 1.94 -8.36 7.34
CA GLU A 139 1.54 -9.55 6.57
C GLU A 139 2.74 -10.32 6.02
N ASN A 140 3.84 -9.62 5.73
CA ASN A 140 5.10 -10.22 5.30
C ASN A 140 6.00 -10.69 6.47
N GLY A 141 5.51 -10.62 7.71
CA GLY A 141 6.23 -11.05 8.92
C GLY A 141 7.24 -10.05 9.45
N HIS A 142 7.19 -8.78 9.02
CA HIS A 142 8.05 -7.73 9.56
C HIS A 142 7.39 -7.06 10.77
N HIS A 143 8.21 -6.72 11.76
CA HIS A 143 7.78 -5.91 12.89
C HIS A 143 7.67 -4.44 12.50
N VAL A 144 6.57 -3.78 12.88
CA VAL A 144 6.34 -2.34 12.69
C VAL A 144 6.45 -1.62 14.03
N THR A 145 7.24 -0.55 14.08
CA THR A 145 7.33 0.37 15.22
C THR A 145 6.92 1.77 14.77
N ILE A 146 5.95 2.38 15.46
CA ILE A 146 5.47 3.73 15.16
C ILE A 146 6.18 4.74 16.06
N HIS A 147 6.67 5.83 15.49
CA HIS A 147 7.35 6.92 16.21
C HIS A 147 6.59 8.25 16.05
N PHE A 148 5.72 8.56 17.00
CA PHE A 148 4.92 9.78 17.02
C PHE A 148 5.75 11.03 17.36
N GLY A 149 5.43 12.17 16.73
CA GLY A 149 6.17 13.42 16.92
C GLY A 149 5.36 14.73 16.77
N GLY A 150 4.10 14.67 16.29
CA GLY A 150 3.17 15.81 16.29
C GLY A 150 3.57 17.03 15.45
N ALA A 151 4.48 16.90 14.48
CA ALA A 151 4.90 18.04 13.66
C ALA A 151 3.77 18.54 12.71
N PRO A 152 3.65 19.86 12.48
CA PRO A 152 2.62 20.42 11.61
C PRO A 152 2.85 20.08 10.12
N SER A 153 1.80 19.77 9.37
CA SER A 153 1.91 19.50 7.92
C SER A 153 1.98 20.82 7.14
N LEU A 154 3.02 21.00 6.31
CA LEU A 154 3.24 22.23 5.53
C LEU A 154 2.82 22.13 4.05
N ASP A 155 2.03 21.12 3.67
CA ASP A 155 1.76 20.82 2.25
C ASP A 155 0.35 21.22 1.77
N ASP A 156 0.36 21.73 0.52
CA ASP A 156 -0.72 22.26 -0.33
C ASP A 156 -2.01 21.40 -0.44
N ASP A 157 -3.17 22.08 -0.41
CA ASP A 157 -4.54 21.57 -0.33
C ASP A 157 -5.10 21.06 -1.68
N GLY A 158 -4.37 20.15 -2.34
CA GLY A 158 -4.93 19.41 -3.46
C GLY A 158 -6.11 18.54 -3.02
N VAL A 159 -7.30 18.72 -3.61
CA VAL A 159 -8.45 17.83 -3.37
C VAL A 159 -8.14 16.45 -3.97
N VAL A 160 -7.80 15.51 -3.11
CA VAL A 160 -7.53 14.13 -3.51
C VAL A 160 -8.71 13.26 -3.09
N TYR A 161 -9.19 12.39 -3.97
CA TYR A 161 -10.15 11.33 -3.66
C TYR A 161 -9.47 9.98 -3.84
N ASP A 162 -9.74 9.03 -2.94
CA ASP A 162 -9.26 7.65 -3.07
C ASP A 162 -10.44 6.68 -2.92
N CYS A 163 -10.64 5.80 -3.91
CA CYS A 163 -11.78 4.87 -3.91
C CYS A 163 -11.48 3.62 -3.07
N CYS A 164 -12.43 3.16 -2.25
CA CYS A 164 -12.22 1.99 -1.38
C CYS A 164 -12.17 0.67 -2.17
N SER A 165 -12.70 0.64 -3.40
CA SER A 165 -12.73 -0.54 -4.25
C SER A 165 -11.77 -0.38 -5.43
N THR A 166 -10.93 -1.40 -5.67
CA THR A 166 -10.08 -1.49 -6.85
C THR A 166 -10.74 -2.31 -7.96
N LEU A 167 -10.35 -2.01 -9.20
CA LEU A 167 -10.70 -2.78 -10.38
C LEU A 167 -9.64 -3.87 -10.63
N THR A 168 -10.04 -4.97 -11.26
CA THR A 168 -9.08 -5.87 -11.93
C THR A 168 -8.50 -5.17 -13.17
N PRO A 169 -7.31 -5.56 -13.66
CA PRO A 169 -6.77 -5.01 -14.90
C PRO A 169 -7.76 -5.12 -16.08
N GLU A 170 -8.47 -6.24 -16.18
CA GLU A 170 -9.45 -6.45 -17.25
C GLU A 170 -10.69 -5.56 -17.11
N GLU A 171 -11.15 -5.27 -15.88
CA GLU A 171 -12.25 -4.32 -15.64
C GLU A 171 -11.83 -2.86 -15.88
N GLU A 172 -10.57 -2.53 -15.59
CA GLU A 172 -9.99 -1.24 -15.93
C GLU A 172 -9.95 -1.05 -17.45
N ASP A 173 -9.46 -2.04 -18.18
CA ASP A 173 -9.44 -2.00 -19.66
C ASP A 173 -10.85 -1.78 -20.21
N VAL A 174 -11.84 -2.54 -19.73
CA VAL A 174 -13.25 -2.39 -20.14
C VAL A 174 -13.81 -1.00 -19.81
N LEU A 175 -13.49 -0.44 -18.63
CA LEU A 175 -13.95 0.89 -18.22
C LEU A 175 -13.29 2.00 -19.06
N MET A 176 -11.99 1.88 -19.35
CA MET A 176 -11.26 2.84 -20.17
C MET A 176 -11.70 2.80 -21.64
N GLU A 177 -11.94 1.61 -22.18
CA GLU A 177 -12.48 1.44 -23.53
C GLU A 177 -13.92 1.99 -23.63
N ALA A 178 -14.74 1.78 -22.60
CA ALA A 178 -16.07 2.38 -22.51
C ALA A 178 -16.01 3.92 -22.43
N LEU A 179 -15.02 4.48 -21.73
CA LEU A 179 -14.80 5.92 -21.62
C LEU A 179 -14.40 6.53 -22.97
N GLU A 180 -13.48 5.89 -23.70
CA GLU A 180 -13.04 6.34 -25.04
C GLU A 180 -14.19 6.33 -26.06
N GLU A 181 -15.04 5.31 -26.03
CA GLU A 181 -16.19 5.21 -26.94
C GLU A 181 -17.40 6.04 -26.51
N SER A 182 -17.41 6.56 -25.28
CA SER A 182 -18.51 7.38 -24.78
C SER A 182 -18.51 8.74 -25.48
N LYS A 183 -19.61 9.09 -26.14
CA LYS A 183 -19.75 10.40 -26.78
C LYS A 183 -20.09 11.43 -25.71
N VAL A 184 -19.29 12.50 -25.63
CA VAL A 184 -19.57 13.64 -24.74
C VAL A 184 -20.92 14.26 -25.13
N PRO A 185 -21.90 14.30 -24.22
CA PRO A 185 -23.18 14.94 -24.49
C PRO A 185 -23.00 16.44 -24.73
N ALA A 186 -23.73 17.01 -25.70
CA ALA A 186 -23.59 18.42 -26.07
C ALA A 186 -23.93 19.42 -24.94
N HIS A 187 -24.65 18.98 -23.92
CA HIS A 187 -25.02 19.78 -22.73
C HIS A 187 -24.03 19.62 -21.57
N ALA A 188 -23.04 18.73 -21.66
CA ALA A 188 -22.10 18.48 -20.58
C ALA A 188 -21.15 19.66 -20.39
N THR A 189 -21.06 20.16 -19.14
CA THR A 189 -20.13 21.23 -18.81
C THR A 189 -18.71 20.70 -18.62
N SER A 190 -17.70 21.53 -18.92
CA SER A 190 -16.29 21.19 -18.70
C SER A 190 -16.00 20.75 -17.25
N ASN A 191 -16.66 21.40 -16.29
CA ASN A 191 -16.49 21.08 -14.87
C ASN A 191 -17.09 19.70 -14.52
N ALA A 192 -18.29 19.38 -15.02
CA ALA A 192 -18.90 18.05 -14.81
C ALA A 192 -18.04 16.94 -15.42
N LEU A 193 -17.45 17.16 -16.61
CA LEU A 193 -16.55 16.21 -17.25
C LEU A 193 -15.25 16.01 -16.46
N ALA A 194 -14.67 17.09 -15.92
CA ALA A 194 -13.48 17.01 -15.07
C ALA A 194 -13.75 16.22 -13.78
N VAL A 195 -14.94 16.37 -13.19
CA VAL A 195 -15.36 15.62 -12.00
C VAL A 195 -15.56 14.14 -12.31
N VAL A 196 -16.18 13.80 -13.44
CA VAL A 196 -16.30 12.41 -13.90
C VAL A 196 -14.93 11.80 -14.17
N ALA A 197 -14.04 12.52 -14.85
CA ALA A 197 -12.66 12.07 -15.08
C ALA A 197 -11.92 11.84 -13.76
N SER A 198 -12.08 12.74 -12.78
CA SER A 198 -11.48 12.61 -11.45
C SER A 198 -11.99 11.38 -10.71
N ALA A 199 -13.29 11.09 -10.82
CA ALA A 199 -13.89 9.89 -10.24
C ALA A 199 -13.40 8.60 -10.91
N VAL A 200 -13.24 8.58 -12.24
CA VAL A 200 -12.68 7.43 -12.96
C VAL A 200 -11.21 7.21 -12.56
N VAL A 201 -10.40 8.28 -12.50
CA VAL A 201 -9.01 8.18 -12.03
C VAL A 201 -8.93 7.63 -10.61
N ALA A 202 -9.85 8.01 -9.72
CA ALA A 202 -9.89 7.46 -8.37
C ALA A 202 -10.26 5.96 -8.32
N LEU A 203 -11.03 5.44 -9.29
CA LEU A 203 -11.39 4.02 -9.42
C LEU A 203 -10.25 3.17 -10.02
N THR A 204 -9.48 3.73 -10.95
CA THR A 204 -8.36 3.04 -11.61
C THR A 204 -7.03 3.20 -10.89
N ASN A 205 -6.99 3.99 -9.81
CA ASN A 205 -5.78 4.17 -9.03
C ASN A 205 -5.48 2.96 -8.13
N HIS A 206 -4.47 2.17 -8.53
CA HIS A 206 -3.97 1.01 -7.78
C HIS A 206 -2.83 1.34 -6.79
N THR A 207 -2.49 2.62 -6.61
CA THR A 207 -1.38 3.00 -5.71
C THR A 207 -1.64 2.43 -4.32
N SER A 208 -0.77 1.52 -3.88
CA SER A 208 -0.82 0.83 -2.58
C SER A 208 -1.96 -0.18 -2.37
N LYS A 209 -2.71 -0.58 -3.40
CA LYS A 209 -3.80 -1.57 -3.26
C LYS A 209 -3.50 -2.81 -4.08
N GLN A 210 -3.84 -4.00 -3.56
CA GLN A 210 -3.83 -5.20 -4.39
C GLN A 210 -5.08 -5.20 -5.28
N PRO A 211 -4.92 -5.41 -6.60
CA PRO A 211 -6.07 -5.62 -7.47
C PRO A 211 -6.88 -6.82 -6.98
N PRO A 212 -8.21 -6.81 -7.14
CA PRO A 212 -9.05 -7.92 -6.73
C PRO A 212 -8.64 -9.21 -7.46
N THR A 213 -8.76 -10.36 -6.79
CA THR A 213 -8.40 -11.67 -7.38
C THR A 213 -9.59 -12.39 -8.04
N ARG A 214 -10.69 -11.68 -8.29
CA ARG A 214 -11.88 -12.26 -8.93
C ARG A 214 -11.59 -12.59 -10.40
N GLN A 215 -12.04 -13.75 -10.86
CA GLN A 215 -11.86 -14.21 -12.25
C GLN A 215 -12.99 -13.75 -13.19
N GLN A 216 -14.10 -13.27 -12.63
CA GLN A 216 -15.26 -12.82 -13.40
C GLN A 216 -15.43 -11.31 -13.27
N LEU A 217 -15.62 -10.65 -14.43
CA LEU A 217 -15.93 -9.22 -14.53
C LEU A 217 -17.25 -8.91 -13.82
N LYS A 218 -17.28 -7.85 -13.01
CA LYS A 218 -18.53 -7.40 -12.35
C LYS A 218 -19.50 -6.67 -13.28
N PHE A 219 -19.01 -6.16 -14.41
CA PHE A 219 -19.77 -5.35 -15.35
C PHE A 219 -19.28 -5.59 -16.79
N SER A 220 -20.18 -5.37 -17.75
CA SER A 220 -19.84 -5.37 -19.18
C SER A 220 -19.46 -3.96 -19.67
N LYS A 221 -18.93 -3.88 -20.89
CA LYS A 221 -18.64 -2.58 -21.54
C LYS A 221 -19.89 -1.71 -21.68
N ASP A 222 -21.04 -2.30 -21.98
CA ASP A 222 -22.31 -1.56 -22.09
C ASP A 222 -22.79 -1.04 -20.73
N ASP A 223 -22.60 -1.83 -19.66
CA ASP A 223 -22.86 -1.37 -18.29
C ASP A 223 -21.95 -0.19 -17.91
N ALA A 224 -20.66 -0.25 -18.29
CA ALA A 224 -19.71 0.83 -18.06
C ALA A 224 -20.07 2.11 -18.81
N LYS A 225 -20.46 2.00 -20.09
CA LYS A 225 -20.97 3.14 -20.88
C LYS A 225 -22.20 3.76 -20.23
N CYS A 226 -23.15 2.93 -19.81
CA CYS A 226 -24.35 3.39 -19.13
C CYS A 226 -24.02 4.11 -17.82
N ALA A 227 -23.06 3.59 -17.03
CA ALA A 227 -22.59 4.20 -15.80
C ALA A 227 -21.94 5.58 -16.04
N ILE A 228 -21.06 5.69 -17.05
CA ILE A 228 -20.41 6.95 -17.42
C ILE A 228 -21.44 7.98 -17.89
N MET A 229 -22.37 7.59 -18.76
CA MET A 229 -23.44 8.50 -19.22
C MET A 229 -24.31 8.99 -18.06
N LYS A 230 -24.65 8.09 -17.13
CA LYS A 230 -25.41 8.42 -15.93
C LYS A 230 -24.64 9.38 -15.02
N ALA A 231 -23.34 9.18 -14.86
CA ALA A 231 -22.46 10.06 -14.09
C ALA A 231 -22.37 11.46 -14.70
N VAL A 232 -22.21 11.57 -16.02
CA VAL A 232 -22.18 12.86 -16.73
C VAL A 232 -23.53 13.60 -16.60
N ALA A 233 -24.64 12.86 -16.66
CA ALA A 233 -25.99 13.43 -16.52
C ALA A 233 -26.32 13.95 -15.10
N MET A 234 -25.49 13.68 -14.09
CA MET A 234 -25.72 14.22 -12.74
C MET A 234 -25.46 15.72 -12.64
N GLU A 235 -24.73 16.32 -13.59
CA GLU A 235 -24.36 17.74 -13.63
C GLU A 235 -23.86 18.30 -12.29
N THR A 236 -23.21 17.44 -11.50
CA THR A 236 -22.72 17.78 -10.15
C THR A 236 -21.24 18.13 -10.18
N THR A 237 -20.84 19.00 -9.24
CA THR A 237 -19.42 19.28 -8.97
C THR A 237 -18.85 18.42 -7.85
N ASP A 238 -19.67 17.55 -7.25
CA ASP A 238 -19.25 16.65 -6.18
C ASP A 238 -18.72 15.33 -6.75
N THR A 239 -17.39 15.20 -6.78
CA THR A 239 -16.70 13.97 -7.19
C THR A 239 -17.12 12.76 -6.37
N GLY A 240 -17.50 12.96 -5.11
CA GLY A 240 -17.97 11.89 -4.24
C GLY A 240 -19.32 11.31 -4.67
N ALA A 241 -20.27 12.18 -5.02
CA ALA A 241 -21.56 11.77 -5.57
C ALA A 241 -21.39 11.00 -6.89
N VAL A 242 -20.46 11.44 -7.75
CA VAL A 242 -20.14 10.75 -9.01
C VAL A 242 -19.50 9.39 -8.76
N LEU A 243 -18.55 9.30 -7.82
CA LEU A 243 -17.93 8.04 -7.39
C LEU A 243 -18.97 7.05 -6.86
N GLY A 244 -19.90 7.51 -6.02
CA GLY A 244 -21.01 6.69 -5.53
C GLY A 244 -21.91 6.17 -6.65
N CYS A 245 -22.20 7.01 -7.65
CA CYS A 245 -22.99 6.63 -8.82
C CYS A 245 -22.30 5.57 -9.69
N LEU A 246 -21.00 5.78 -9.99
CA LEU A 246 -20.19 4.82 -10.74
C LEU A 246 -20.09 3.49 -9.99
N HIS A 247 -19.80 3.52 -8.70
CA HIS A 247 -19.67 2.32 -7.87
C HIS A 247 -20.96 1.49 -7.81
N ALA A 248 -22.11 2.16 -7.66
CA ALA A 248 -23.41 1.51 -7.68
C ALA A 248 -23.75 0.92 -9.05
N SER A 249 -23.46 1.65 -10.13
CA SER A 249 -23.79 1.23 -11.50
C SER A 249 -22.89 0.10 -12.00
N LEU A 250 -21.62 0.10 -11.60
CA LEU A 250 -20.63 -0.93 -11.92
C LEU A 250 -20.66 -2.13 -10.95
N ARG A 251 -21.62 -2.17 -10.00
CA ARG A 251 -21.80 -3.25 -9.01
C ARG A 251 -20.54 -3.53 -8.18
N LEU A 252 -19.76 -2.49 -7.90
CA LEU A 252 -18.49 -2.61 -7.20
C LEU A 252 -18.66 -2.79 -5.68
N ARG A 253 -19.88 -2.64 -5.14
CA ARG A 253 -20.21 -2.99 -3.74
C ARG A 253 -19.73 -4.41 -3.44
N GLU A 254 -18.91 -4.54 -2.41
CA GLU A 254 -18.68 -5.82 -1.76
C GLU A 254 -19.98 -6.16 -1.02
N ASP A 255 -20.56 -7.34 -1.32
CA ASP A 255 -21.63 -7.87 -0.49
C ASP A 255 -21.08 -7.97 0.93
N SER A 256 -21.76 -7.32 1.87
CA SER A 256 -21.44 -7.38 3.29
C SER A 256 -21.21 -8.84 3.69
N ALA A 257 -19.99 -9.15 4.14
CA ALA A 257 -19.75 -10.36 4.91
C ALA A 257 -20.73 -10.38 6.11
N PRO A 258 -21.21 -11.57 6.53
CA PRO A 258 -22.21 -11.68 7.58
C PRO A 258 -21.70 -10.99 8.84
N THR A 259 -22.55 -10.17 9.44
CA THR A 259 -22.32 -9.55 10.74
C THR A 259 -21.72 -10.56 11.71
N PRO A 260 -20.59 -10.27 12.37
CA PRO A 260 -20.13 -11.10 13.47
C PRO A 260 -21.24 -11.10 14.51
N SER A 261 -21.76 -12.28 14.83
CA SER A 261 -22.68 -12.46 15.95
C SER A 261 -22.11 -11.76 17.18
N GLN A 262 -22.98 -11.11 17.96
CA GLN A 262 -22.69 -10.32 19.18
C GLN A 262 -21.91 -11.03 20.30
N HIS A 263 -21.31 -12.20 20.04
CA HIS A 263 -20.59 -13.01 21.01
C HIS A 263 -19.07 -12.82 21.07
N ASP A 264 -18.43 -12.10 20.14
CA ASP A 264 -16.97 -11.97 20.13
C ASP A 264 -16.39 -10.63 20.66
N PHE A 265 -17.25 -9.69 21.08
CA PHE A 265 -16.77 -8.41 21.64
C PHE A 265 -16.37 -8.48 23.14
N ALA A 266 -16.57 -9.64 23.79
CA ALA A 266 -16.23 -9.84 25.20
C ALA A 266 -14.72 -10.02 25.46
N GLY A 267 -13.92 -10.27 24.42
CA GLY A 267 -12.47 -10.49 24.55
C GLY A 267 -11.66 -9.19 24.77
N TYR A 268 -12.03 -8.11 24.09
CA TYR A 268 -11.28 -6.85 24.13
C TYR A 268 -11.44 -6.10 25.45
N ALA A 269 -12.64 -6.12 26.04
CA ALA A 269 -12.89 -5.51 27.36
C ALA A 269 -12.16 -6.23 28.50
N ARG A 270 -11.92 -7.54 28.37
CA ARG A 270 -11.22 -8.35 29.39
C ARG A 270 -9.70 -8.10 29.41
N TYR A 271 -9.12 -7.67 28.29
CA TYR A 271 -7.70 -7.33 28.20
C TYR A 271 -7.34 -6.01 28.89
N GLN A 272 -8.27 -5.04 28.92
CA GLN A 272 -8.04 -3.78 29.64
C GLN A 272 -8.22 -3.92 31.16
N ASP A 273 -9.15 -4.76 31.63
CA ASP A 273 -9.41 -4.95 33.07
C ASP A 273 -8.33 -5.81 33.78
N HIS A 274 -7.63 -6.68 33.05
CA HIS A 274 -6.46 -7.40 33.58
C HIS A 274 -5.21 -6.52 33.69
N LYS A 275 -5.02 -5.56 32.78
CA LYS A 275 -3.85 -4.67 32.79
C LYS A 275 -3.91 -3.65 33.93
N THR A 276 -5.09 -3.13 34.28
CA THR A 276 -5.28 -2.24 35.43
C THR A 276 -5.13 -2.94 36.78
N LYS A 277 -5.40 -4.26 36.86
CA LYS A 277 -5.17 -5.04 38.09
C LYS A 277 -3.72 -5.48 38.29
N GLU A 278 -2.98 -5.82 37.23
CA GLU A 278 -1.57 -6.17 37.36
C GLU A 278 -0.68 -4.94 37.65
N GLU A 279 -0.98 -3.78 37.09
CA GLU A 279 -0.23 -2.54 37.37
C GLU A 279 -0.47 -1.99 38.80
N SER A 280 -1.55 -2.42 39.47
CA SER A 280 -1.83 -2.05 40.86
C SER A 280 -1.15 -2.96 41.90
N VAL A 281 -0.72 -4.18 41.53
CA VAL A 281 -0.08 -5.12 42.47
C VAL A 281 1.45 -4.99 42.44
N HIS A 282 2.03 -4.37 41.41
CA HIS A 282 3.50 -4.26 41.26
C HIS A 282 4.12 -2.97 41.83
N ARG A 283 3.35 -2.11 42.53
CA ARG A 283 3.88 -0.97 43.30
C ARG A 283 3.96 -1.25 44.80
N SER A 284 4.64 -2.31 45.21
CA SER A 284 5.14 -2.42 46.60
C SER A 284 6.14 -3.56 46.75
N ILE A 285 7.36 -3.40 46.23
CA ILE A 285 8.53 -4.11 46.78
C ILE A 285 9.69 -3.13 46.80
N ASP A 286 10.24 -2.98 48.00
CA ASP A 286 11.28 -2.05 48.42
C ASP A 286 12.54 -2.07 47.55
N MET A 287 13.07 -0.86 47.37
CA MET A 287 14.40 -0.58 46.86
C MET A 287 15.38 -0.73 48.02
N ASP A 288 16.02 -1.88 48.14
CA ASP A 288 17.36 -1.96 48.71
C ASP A 288 17.98 -3.35 48.50
N VAL A 289 19.30 -3.36 48.41
CA VAL A 289 20.26 -4.48 48.45
C VAL A 289 21.10 -4.68 47.16
N TYR A 290 22.29 -4.05 47.21
CA TYR A 290 23.63 -4.51 46.75
C TYR A 290 23.78 -5.08 45.31
N ALA A 291 24.53 -4.45 44.40
CA ALA A 291 25.99 -4.32 44.32
C ALA A 291 26.75 -5.64 44.02
N VAL A 292 27.71 -5.54 43.08
CA VAL A 292 28.89 -6.42 42.87
C VAL A 292 28.70 -7.65 41.94
N LEU A 293 28.89 -7.45 40.62
CA LEU A 293 30.03 -7.93 39.77
C LEU A 293 29.71 -7.71 38.29
#